data_AF-A0A2S1YHJ7-F1
#
_entry.id   AF-A0A2S1YHJ7-F1
#
_cell.length_a   1.000
_cell.length_b   1.000
_cell.length_c   1.000
_cell.angle_alpha   90.00
_cell.angle_beta   90.00
_cell.angle_gamma   90.00
#
_symmetry.space_group_name_H-M   'P 1'
#
loop_
_entity.id
_entity.type
_entity.pdbx_description
1 polymer ?
#
loop_
_entity_poly.entity_id
_entity_poly.type
_entity_poly.pdbx_seq_one_letter_code
_entity_poly.pdbx_strand_id
1 'polypeptide(L)'
;MTNNKARLLVDDPTLIKLIDNLCSYWYINEIEIINANEKNELPRHQYENSIWLLGETIRRCLSEQKRKREVNDLLDKVALVADRKQYGYGRVAFILILSEFGNKKYVDLLRKFLHDDAVQLATLEALRIMKEPSVEREIMALFTSTKKKWIMKECEKYFRMLAKVKRD
;
A
#
# COMPACT_ATOMS: atom_id res chain seq x y z
N MET A 1 13.29 -3.04 -33.33
CA MET A 1 13.51 -1.89 -32.41
C MET A 1 12.86 -2.20 -31.07
N THR A 2 13.62 -2.80 -30.17
CA THR A 2 13.13 -3.28 -28.87
C THR A 2 13.07 -2.12 -27.87
N ASN A 3 11.96 -2.12 -27.12
CA ASN A 3 11.46 -1.06 -26.27
C ASN A 3 12.42 -0.73 -25.11
N ASN A 4 13.33 0.22 -25.30
CA ASN A 4 14.33 0.65 -24.32
C ASN A 4 13.76 1.60 -23.24
N LYS A 5 12.52 2.09 -23.37
CA LYS A 5 11.93 3.06 -22.44
C LYS A 5 11.51 2.47 -21.09
N ALA A 6 11.18 1.18 -21.04
CA ALA A 6 10.74 0.54 -19.79
C ALA A 6 11.91 0.18 -18.84
N ARG A 7 13.16 0.28 -19.31
CA ARG A 7 14.34 -0.22 -18.61
C ARG A 7 14.95 0.77 -17.60
N LEU A 8 14.46 2.01 -17.57
CA LEU A 8 15.14 3.14 -16.92
C LEU A 8 14.49 3.66 -15.63
N LEU A 9 13.34 3.12 -15.21
CA LEU A 9 12.57 3.77 -14.14
C LEU A 9 12.79 3.20 -12.74
N VAL A 10 13.16 1.93 -12.57
CA VAL A 10 12.92 1.27 -11.28
C VAL A 10 14.07 1.34 -10.27
N ASP A 11 15.30 1.49 -10.76
CA ASP A 11 16.48 1.69 -9.91
C ASP A 11 17.07 3.10 -10.06
N ASP A 12 16.31 4.04 -10.61
CA ASP A 12 16.74 5.42 -10.73
C ASP A 12 16.62 6.10 -9.34
N PRO A 13 17.74 6.51 -8.71
CA PRO A 13 17.70 7.25 -7.45
C PRO A 13 16.87 8.55 -7.56
N THR A 14 16.68 9.05 -8.78
CA THR A 14 15.81 10.18 -9.09
C THR A 14 14.34 9.84 -8.87
N LEU A 15 13.87 8.64 -9.24
CA LEU A 15 12.48 8.22 -8.98
C LEU A 15 12.22 8.08 -7.49
N ILE A 16 13.13 7.45 -6.75
CA ILE A 16 13.01 7.27 -5.29
C ILE A 16 12.88 8.63 -4.59
N LYS A 17 13.73 9.59 -4.94
CA LYS A 17 13.66 10.96 -4.42
C LYS A 17 12.40 11.69 -4.86
N LEU A 18 11.95 11.46 -6.10
CA LEU A 18 10.74 12.10 -6.63
C LEU A 18 9.49 11.65 -5.88
N ILE A 19 9.39 10.37 -5.49
CA ILE A 19 8.27 9.86 -4.69
C ILE A 19 8.18 10.62 -3.36
N ASP A 20 9.29 10.75 -2.63
CA ASP A 20 9.30 11.49 -1.36
C ASP A 20 8.91 12.95 -1.54
N ASN A 21 9.51 13.61 -2.53
CA ASN A 21 9.29 15.02 -2.76
C ASN A 21 7.84 15.30 -3.14
N LEU A 22 7.25 14.50 -4.04
CA LEU A 22 5.86 14.69 -4.46
C LEU A 22 4.86 14.40 -3.34
N CYS A 23 5.01 13.27 -2.63
CA CYS A 23 4.12 12.94 -1.51
C CYS A 23 4.18 14.00 -0.41
N SER A 24 5.39 14.46 -0.06
CA SER A 24 5.59 15.50 0.95
C SER A 24 5.06 16.85 0.47
N TYR A 25 5.33 17.22 -0.78
CA TYR A 25 4.84 18.47 -1.38
C TYR A 25 3.31 18.54 -1.37
N TRP A 26 2.61 17.50 -1.82
CA TRP A 26 1.14 17.52 -1.82
C TRP A 26 0.56 17.60 -0.42
N TYR A 27 1.13 16.87 0.54
CA TYR A 27 0.71 16.96 1.94
C TYR A 27 0.94 18.37 2.52
N ILE A 28 2.14 18.93 2.38
CA ILE A 28 2.50 20.24 2.95
C ILE A 28 1.65 21.35 2.34
N ASN A 29 1.58 21.45 1.02
CA ASN A 29 0.85 22.55 0.38
C ASN A 29 -0.63 22.54 0.73
N GLU A 30 -1.27 21.36 0.78
CA GLU A 30 -2.69 21.31 1.10
C GLU A 30 -2.92 21.59 2.59
N ILE A 31 -2.09 21.06 3.50
CA ILE A 31 -2.20 21.38 4.94
C ILE A 31 -1.96 22.87 5.20
N GLU A 32 -1.01 23.52 4.51
CA GLU A 32 -0.78 24.96 4.60
C GLU A 32 -2.00 25.76 4.12
N ILE A 33 -2.60 25.37 2.99
CA ILE A 33 -3.84 25.98 2.47
C ILE A 33 -5.02 25.79 3.46
N ILE A 34 -5.10 24.63 4.11
CA ILE A 34 -6.15 24.31 5.08
C ILE A 34 -5.98 25.14 6.36
N ASN A 35 -4.78 25.16 6.91
CA ASN A 35 -4.45 25.92 8.11
C ASN A 35 -4.64 27.43 7.90
N ALA A 36 -4.46 27.91 6.67
CA ALA A 36 -4.72 29.32 6.32
C ALA A 36 -6.21 29.67 6.21
N ASN A 37 -7.14 28.71 6.11
CA ASN A 37 -8.53 28.96 5.75
C ASN A 37 -9.58 28.75 6.87
N GLU A 38 -9.19 28.44 8.12
CA GLU A 38 -10.01 28.40 9.37
C GLU A 38 -11.43 27.78 9.28
N LYS A 39 -11.76 27.01 8.24
CA LYS A 39 -13.07 26.35 8.09
C LYS A 39 -12.92 24.84 8.08
N ASN A 40 -13.48 24.28 9.14
CA ASN A 40 -13.57 22.88 9.54
C ASN A 40 -14.00 21.92 8.43
N GLU A 41 -13.40 20.73 8.51
CA GLU A 41 -13.75 19.46 7.85
C GLU A 41 -13.80 19.50 6.33
N LEU A 42 -12.64 19.23 5.71
CA LEU A 42 -12.58 18.97 4.29
C LEU A 42 -12.93 17.51 3.97
N PRO A 43 -13.63 17.27 2.84
CA PRO A 43 -13.79 15.94 2.28
C PRO A 43 -12.39 15.36 1.99
N ARG A 44 -12.31 14.02 1.91
CA ARG A 44 -11.13 13.23 1.53
C ARG A 44 -10.11 14.08 0.76
N HIS A 45 -9.01 14.44 1.43
CA HIS A 45 -8.15 15.53 0.98
C HIS A 45 -7.60 15.28 -0.44
N GLN A 46 -7.45 16.32 -1.25
CA GLN A 46 -6.99 16.20 -2.64
C GLN A 46 -5.58 15.58 -2.73
N TYR A 47 -4.78 15.73 -1.68
CA TYR A 47 -3.45 15.17 -1.53
C TYR A 47 -3.53 13.65 -1.42
N GLU A 48 -4.54 13.08 -0.75
CA GLU A 48 -4.70 11.63 -0.67
C GLU A 48 -4.93 11.05 -2.06
N ASN A 49 -5.76 11.71 -2.87
CA ASN A 49 -6.00 11.30 -4.25
C ASN A 49 -4.73 11.43 -5.12
N SER A 50 -3.96 12.50 -4.95
CA SER A 50 -2.70 12.71 -5.68
C SER A 50 -1.66 11.65 -5.32
N ILE A 51 -1.50 11.36 -4.02
CA ILE A 51 -0.63 10.30 -3.51
C ILE A 51 -1.10 8.92 -4.03
N TRP A 52 -2.40 8.65 -3.99
CA TRP A 52 -2.96 7.40 -4.52
C TRP A 52 -2.69 7.23 -6.02
N LEU A 53 -2.90 8.28 -6.82
CA LEU A 53 -2.65 8.27 -8.26
C LEU A 53 -1.18 8.04 -8.59
N LEU A 54 -0.26 8.62 -7.81
CA LEU A 54 1.17 8.34 -7.93
C LEU A 54 1.45 6.85 -7.68
N GLY A 55 0.92 6.29 -6.59
CA GLY A 55 1.04 4.88 -6.28
C GLY A 55 0.49 3.98 -7.39
N GLU A 56 -0.69 4.25 -7.92
CA GLU A 56 -1.27 3.48 -9.03
C GLU A 56 -0.44 3.58 -10.32
N THR A 57 0.13 4.76 -10.59
CA THR A 57 1.02 4.94 -11.73
C THR A 57 2.26 4.05 -11.60
N ILE A 58 2.89 4.04 -10.41
CA ILE A 58 4.03 3.16 -10.11
C ILE A 58 3.62 1.70 -10.24
N ARG A 59 2.49 1.30 -9.64
CA ARG A 59 1.97 -0.08 -9.70
C ARG A 59 1.83 -0.56 -11.14
N ARG A 60 1.19 0.24 -11.99
CA ARG A 60 1.03 -0.06 -13.43
C ARG A 60 2.38 -0.20 -14.13
N CYS A 61 3.30 0.74 -13.90
CA CYS A 61 4.65 0.67 -14.48
C CYS A 61 5.40 -0.61 -14.06
N LEU A 62 5.26 -1.06 -12.81
CA LEU A 62 5.83 -2.31 -12.34
C LEU A 62 5.16 -3.53 -12.99
N SER A 63 3.82 -3.53 -13.15
CA SER A 63 3.10 -4.64 -13.79
C SER A 63 3.49 -4.83 -15.25
N GLU A 64 3.84 -3.76 -15.95
CA GLU A 64 4.28 -3.79 -17.36
C GLU A 64 5.71 -4.32 -17.54
N GLN A 65 6.51 -4.36 -16.47
CA GLN A 65 7.89 -4.84 -16.52
C GLN A 65 7.98 -6.35 -16.30
N LYS A 66 8.46 -7.08 -17.32
CA LYS A 66 8.57 -8.55 -17.30
C LYS A 66 9.63 -9.10 -16.31
N ARG A 67 10.48 -8.26 -15.73
CA ARG A 67 11.54 -8.69 -14.79
C ARG A 67 11.22 -8.21 -13.37
N LYS A 68 10.57 -9.08 -12.60
CA LYS A 68 10.14 -8.82 -11.21
C LYS A 68 11.27 -8.80 -10.15
N ARG A 69 12.55 -8.87 -10.53
CA ARG A 69 13.58 -9.41 -9.62
C ARG A 69 14.54 -8.41 -8.96
N GLU A 70 14.57 -7.15 -9.35
CA GLU A 70 15.54 -6.19 -8.79
C GLU A 70 14.86 -4.82 -8.64
N VAL A 71 13.96 -4.68 -7.67
CA VAL A 71 13.25 -3.43 -7.39
C VAL A 71 13.21 -3.13 -5.89
N ASN A 72 14.14 -3.73 -5.13
CA ASN A 72 14.11 -3.75 -3.67
C ASN A 72 14.15 -2.35 -3.05
N ASP A 73 14.96 -1.45 -3.60
CA ASP A 73 15.10 -0.08 -3.11
C ASP A 73 13.81 0.72 -3.35
N LEU A 74 13.17 0.54 -4.51
CA LEU A 74 11.85 1.12 -4.77
C LEU A 74 10.80 0.54 -3.82
N LEU A 75 10.79 -0.76 -3.59
CA LEU A 75 9.82 -1.37 -2.68
C LEU A 75 10.05 -0.94 -1.22
N ASP A 76 11.29 -0.67 -0.83
CA ASP A 76 11.61 -0.09 0.47
C ASP A 76 11.11 1.35 0.56
N LYS A 77 11.24 2.13 -0.52
CA LYS A 77 10.62 3.46 -0.62
C LYS A 77 9.09 3.38 -0.53
N VAL A 78 8.47 2.45 -1.23
CA VAL A 78 7.01 2.19 -1.20
C VAL A 78 6.57 1.84 0.22
N ALA A 79 7.32 0.98 0.91
CA ALA A 79 7.06 0.62 2.30
C ALA A 79 7.13 1.83 3.24
N LEU A 80 8.12 2.72 3.06
CA LEU A 80 8.21 3.96 3.82
C LEU A 80 7.00 4.87 3.61
N VAL A 81 6.50 5.00 2.37
CA VAL A 81 5.30 5.80 2.08
C VAL A 81 4.05 5.16 2.70
N ALA A 82 3.92 3.83 2.63
CA ALA A 82 2.83 3.09 3.25
C ALA A 82 2.79 3.26 4.79
N ASP A 83 3.92 3.53 5.44
CA ASP A 83 4.01 3.75 6.89
C ASP A 83 3.70 5.21 7.32
N ARG A 84 3.55 6.14 6.37
CA ARG A 84 3.24 7.56 6.68
C ARG A 84 1.75 7.78 6.92
N LYS A 85 1.29 7.54 8.16
CA LYS A 85 -0.13 7.68 8.56
C LYS A 85 -0.82 8.97 8.08
N GLN A 86 -0.10 10.10 8.03
CA GLN A 86 -0.59 11.39 7.55
C GLN A 86 -1.09 11.39 6.08
N TYR A 87 -0.63 10.43 5.27
CA TYR A 87 -1.09 10.27 3.89
C TYR A 87 -2.41 9.52 3.76
N GLY A 88 -3.00 9.09 4.89
CA GLY A 88 -4.36 8.56 4.98
C GLY A 88 -4.64 7.48 3.93
N TYR A 89 -5.72 7.63 3.15
CA TYR A 89 -6.10 6.66 2.11
C TYR A 89 -5.17 6.67 0.88
N GLY A 90 -4.34 7.70 0.70
CA GLY A 90 -3.34 7.76 -0.37
C GLY A 90 -2.39 6.56 -0.35
N ARG A 91 -2.16 6.01 0.84
CA ARG A 91 -1.30 4.85 1.09
C ARG A 91 -1.80 3.53 0.50
N VAL A 92 -3.09 3.43 0.17
CA VAL A 92 -3.71 2.18 -0.32
C VAL A 92 -2.96 1.63 -1.53
N ALA A 93 -2.64 2.47 -2.51
CA ALA A 93 -1.94 2.04 -3.72
C ALA A 93 -0.53 1.48 -3.42
N PHE A 94 0.16 2.04 -2.43
CA PHE A 94 1.48 1.58 -2.00
C PHE A 94 1.42 0.20 -1.33
N ILE A 95 0.38 -0.08 -0.56
CA ILE A 95 0.16 -1.41 0.03
C ILE A 95 -0.13 -2.44 -1.07
N LEU A 96 -0.89 -2.07 -2.10
CA LEU A 96 -1.12 -2.95 -3.26
C LEU A 96 0.16 -3.25 -4.05
N ILE A 97 1.09 -2.29 -4.16
CA ILE A 97 2.41 -2.56 -4.74
C ILE A 97 3.16 -3.62 -3.90
N LEU A 98 3.17 -3.49 -2.56
CA LEU A 98 3.83 -4.47 -1.69
C LEU A 98 3.18 -5.87 -1.79
N SER A 99 1.87 -5.93 -1.99
CA SER A 99 1.14 -7.19 -2.22
C SER A 99 1.60 -7.92 -3.49
N GLU A 100 1.75 -7.20 -4.60
CA GLU A 100 1.99 -7.78 -5.92
C GLU A 100 3.47 -8.05 -6.23
N PHE A 101 4.34 -7.20 -5.69
CA PHE A 101 5.78 -7.17 -6.00
C PHE A 101 6.67 -7.38 -4.78
N GLY A 102 6.12 -7.24 -3.56
CA GLY A 102 6.86 -7.43 -2.32
C GLY A 102 7.18 -8.89 -2.01
N ASN A 103 8.01 -9.06 -0.98
CA ASN A 103 8.36 -10.36 -0.42
C ASN A 103 8.13 -10.38 1.09
N LYS A 104 8.48 -11.48 1.75
CA LYS A 104 8.24 -11.74 3.17
C LYS A 104 8.77 -10.64 4.11
N LYS A 105 9.77 -9.85 3.69
CA LYS A 105 10.33 -8.77 4.51
C LYS A 105 9.32 -7.68 4.87
N TYR A 106 8.24 -7.52 4.10
CA TYR A 106 7.21 -6.50 4.34
C TYR A 106 6.05 -6.99 5.21
N VAL A 107 6.01 -8.27 5.59
CA VAL A 107 4.88 -8.86 6.32
C VAL A 107 4.70 -8.20 7.69
N ASP A 108 5.79 -7.94 8.41
CA ASP A 108 5.70 -7.29 9.72
C ASP A 108 5.20 -5.86 9.63
N LEU A 109 5.50 -5.15 8.54
CA LEU A 109 4.93 -3.83 8.27
C LEU A 109 3.43 -3.93 8.02
N LEU A 110 3.01 -4.83 7.11
CA LEU A 110 1.60 -5.05 6.80
C LEU A 110 0.81 -5.49 8.04
N ARG A 111 1.39 -6.32 8.92
CA ARG A 111 0.75 -6.72 10.18
C ARG A 111 0.35 -5.50 11.03
N LYS A 112 1.16 -4.44 11.07
CA LYS A 112 0.84 -3.20 11.81
C LYS A 112 -0.40 -2.50 11.29
N PHE A 113 -0.71 -2.64 10.00
CA PHE A 113 -1.81 -1.95 9.33
C PHE A 113 -3.16 -2.67 9.45
N LEU A 114 -3.21 -3.85 10.07
CA LEU A 114 -4.47 -4.60 10.28
C LEU A 114 -5.50 -3.84 11.12
N HIS A 115 -5.08 -2.82 11.87
CA HIS A 115 -5.95 -1.96 12.67
C HIS A 115 -6.00 -0.50 12.19
N ASP A 116 -5.44 -0.23 11.00
CA ASP A 116 -5.44 1.11 10.41
C ASP A 116 -6.64 1.27 9.47
N ASP A 117 -7.69 1.95 9.94
CA ASP A 117 -8.96 2.09 9.22
C ASP A 117 -8.81 2.58 7.75
N ALA A 118 -7.81 3.42 7.46
CA ALA A 118 -7.62 3.95 6.11
C ALA A 118 -7.11 2.90 5.11
N VAL A 119 -6.41 1.87 5.59
CA VAL A 119 -5.71 0.89 4.76
C VAL A 119 -5.97 -0.57 5.14
N GLN A 120 -6.80 -0.82 6.14
CA GLN A 120 -7.09 -2.15 6.68
C GLN A 120 -7.53 -3.13 5.60
N LEU A 121 -8.41 -2.70 4.69
CA LEU A 121 -8.90 -3.55 3.60
C LEU A 121 -7.77 -3.99 2.66
N ALA A 122 -6.97 -3.03 2.18
CA ALA A 122 -5.85 -3.29 1.29
C ALA A 122 -4.78 -4.15 1.96
N THR A 123 -4.61 -3.99 3.27
CA THR A 123 -3.69 -4.80 4.08
C THR A 123 -4.14 -6.25 4.16
N LEU A 124 -5.42 -6.51 4.43
CA LEU A 124 -5.98 -7.87 4.44
C LEU A 124 -5.83 -8.54 3.06
N GLU A 125 -6.10 -7.78 1.99
CA GLU A 125 -5.89 -8.24 0.63
C GLU A 125 -4.42 -8.56 0.35
N ALA A 126 -3.49 -7.70 0.78
CA ALA A 126 -2.05 -7.91 0.60
C ALA A 126 -1.57 -9.20 1.29
N LEU A 127 -1.90 -9.37 2.57
CA LEU A 127 -1.54 -10.57 3.34
C LEU A 127 -2.16 -11.84 2.74
N ARG A 128 -3.36 -11.73 2.16
CA ARG A 128 -4.01 -12.83 1.44
C ARG A 128 -3.28 -13.19 0.14
N ILE A 129 -2.90 -12.21 -0.67
CA ILE A 129 -2.19 -12.41 -1.95
C ILE A 129 -0.79 -12.99 -1.71
N MET A 130 -0.09 -12.49 -0.68
CA MET A 130 1.21 -13.00 -0.25
C MET A 130 1.13 -14.39 0.40
N LYS A 131 -0.07 -14.90 0.66
CA LYS A 131 -0.35 -16.21 1.27
C LYS A 131 0.31 -16.40 2.64
N GLU A 132 0.33 -15.37 3.48
CA GLU A 132 1.14 -15.44 4.70
C GLU A 132 0.39 -15.97 5.92
N PRO A 133 0.76 -17.16 6.46
CA PRO A 133 0.08 -17.78 7.59
C PRO A 133 0.45 -17.18 8.95
N SER A 134 1.57 -16.46 9.04
CA SER A 134 2.10 -15.94 10.31
C SER A 134 1.25 -14.84 10.96
N VAL A 135 0.17 -14.39 10.30
CA VAL A 135 -0.77 -13.35 10.78
C VAL A 135 -2.16 -13.91 11.08
N GLU A 136 -2.32 -15.24 11.09
CA GLU A 136 -3.61 -15.92 11.27
C GLU A 136 -4.32 -15.52 12.57
N ARG A 137 -3.55 -15.40 13.67
CA ARG A 137 -4.12 -15.07 14.99
C ARG A 137 -4.67 -13.65 15.02
N GLU A 138 -3.95 -12.70 14.43
CA GLU A 138 -4.32 -11.29 14.35
C GLU A 138 -5.54 -11.10 13.47
N ILE A 139 -5.61 -11.79 12.33
CA ILE A 139 -6.79 -11.75 11.45
C ILE A 139 -8.00 -12.43 12.11
N MET A 140 -7.80 -13.48 12.91
CA MET A 140 -8.87 -14.08 13.72
C MET A 140 -9.39 -13.11 14.80
N ALA A 141 -8.48 -12.42 15.49
CA ALA A 141 -8.85 -11.39 16.46
C ALA A 141 -9.62 -10.24 15.80
N LEU A 142 -9.22 -9.82 14.59
CA LEU A 142 -9.94 -8.81 13.82
C LEU A 142 -11.33 -9.30 13.38
N PHE A 143 -11.42 -10.54 12.89
CA PHE A 143 -12.68 -11.14 12.44
C PHE A 143 -13.72 -11.23 13.55
N THR A 144 -13.29 -11.60 14.76
CA THR A 144 -14.18 -11.76 15.92
C THR A 144 -14.57 -10.45 16.57
N SER A 145 -13.75 -9.41 16.45
CA SER A 145 -14.00 -8.10 17.09
C SER A 145 -14.71 -7.09 16.17
N THR A 146 -14.60 -7.23 14.85
CA THR A 146 -15.18 -6.26 13.92
C THR A 146 -16.70 -6.40 13.78
N LYS A 147 -17.40 -5.28 13.62
CA LYS A 147 -18.82 -5.23 13.22
C LYS A 147 -18.99 -4.92 11.73
N LYS A 148 -17.89 -4.64 11.02
CA LYS A 148 -17.90 -4.23 9.61
C LYS A 148 -18.02 -5.46 8.72
N LYS A 149 -19.21 -5.71 8.15
CA LYS A 149 -19.48 -6.89 7.29
C LYS A 149 -18.47 -7.08 6.14
N TRP A 150 -17.97 -5.98 5.58
CA TRP A 150 -17.00 -6.03 4.48
C TRP A 150 -15.60 -6.48 4.94
N ILE A 151 -15.19 -6.14 6.18
CA ILE A 151 -13.97 -6.70 6.79
C ILE A 151 -14.13 -8.20 7.04
N MET A 152 -15.27 -8.61 7.59
CA MET A 152 -15.55 -10.03 7.85
C MET A 152 -15.40 -10.87 6.58
N LYS A 153 -15.99 -10.41 5.47
CA LYS A 153 -15.87 -11.07 4.16
C LYS A 153 -14.42 -11.17 3.67
N GLU A 154 -13.58 -10.17 3.92
CA GLU A 154 -12.18 -10.23 3.51
C GLU A 154 -11.38 -11.20 4.39
N CYS A 155 -11.61 -11.22 5.70
CA CYS A 155 -11.04 -12.23 6.60
C CYS A 155 -11.43 -13.65 6.17
N GLU A 156 -12.69 -13.89 5.80
CA GLU A 156 -13.14 -15.19 5.28
C GLU A 156 -12.39 -15.61 3.99
N LYS A 157 -12.10 -14.66 3.09
CA LYS A 157 -11.26 -14.96 1.90
C LYS A 157 -9.84 -15.33 2.32
N TYR A 158 -9.28 -14.66 3.32
CA TYR A 158 -7.97 -14.99 3.86
C TYR A 158 -7.94 -16.40 4.48
N PHE A 159 -8.92 -16.77 5.31
CA PHE A 159 -8.98 -18.12 5.89
C PHE A 159 -9.19 -19.22 4.84
N ARG A 160 -9.98 -18.95 3.79
CA ARG A 160 -10.09 -19.88 2.65
C ARG A 160 -8.78 -20.06 1.91
N MET A 161 -7.98 -19.01 1.79
CA MET A 161 -6.62 -19.10 1.25
C MET A 161 -5.73 -19.94 2.18
N LEU A 162 -5.72 -19.68 3.49
CA LEU A 162 -4.89 -20.45 4.44
C LEU A 162 -5.24 -21.93 4.46
N ALA A 163 -6.52 -22.27 4.41
CA ALA A 163 -6.97 -23.65 4.36
C ALA A 163 -6.45 -24.41 3.13
N LYS A 164 -6.16 -23.71 2.03
CA LYS A 164 -5.50 -24.30 0.85
C LYS A 164 -4.00 -24.45 1.08
N VAL A 165 -3.34 -23.39 1.57
CA VAL A 165 -1.89 -23.41 1.85
C VAL A 165 -1.49 -24.49 2.86
N LYS A 166 -2.32 -24.77 3.87
CA LYS A 166 -2.05 -25.82 4.87
C LYS A 166 -2.25 -27.26 4.35
N ARG A 167 -2.86 -27.43 3.18
CA ARG A 167 -3.08 -28.75 2.55
C ARG A 167 -1.99 -29.12 1.54
N ASP A 168 -1.27 -28.13 1.04
CA ASP A 168 -0.13 -28.26 0.12
C ASP A 168 1.17 -28.47 0.92
#